data_AF-A0A4U0GFT3-F1
#
_entry.id   AF-A0A4U0GFT3-F1
#
_cell.length_a   1.000
_cell.length_b   1.000
_cell.length_c   1.000
_cell.angle_alpha   90.00
_cell.angle_beta   90.00
_cell.angle_gamma   90.00
#
_symmetry.space_group_name_H-M   'P 1'
#
loop_
_entity.id
_entity.type
_entity.pdbx_description
1 polymer ?
#
loop_
_entity_poly.entity_id
_entity_poly.type
_entity_poly.pdbx_seq_one_letter_code
_entity_poly.pdbx_strand_id
1 'polypeptide(L)'
;MNESFQGLPDVPEVAAGDRLMLREAWLALTDAATAARRAILYDDAALPAYLAHVEARSKDTPLPSRIEVLTLYDAPAREVIAQGVARLTYLEEQHPKAVERLPGVLACSASTLDTLTALNAAKAVFERRASALTQKQWKALRIRTDYARVNLLYAYRRVPVLASAPEKVSFSWLSQNVSIQRLSVRRARELVLTSLGRAFELSARQRQEMQTEDMAALAGLQDDEVLAVRRALQPVPEVNWWLDQTPEKPIKAVLPLAFPAGAAGVWPAIRELGDLVVQRNKAPSRSDARCESDPLIPRLDLYRYREQYRECEADQAGAAGSVQLQRPDILFGPAQPPVRLSLPAQTWPLLVDALGAVLRGQGVQNLPTPAGTLRLLRRRHGVGISLHDPRGEMQHSGLLPRADAATAVACDAL
;
A
#
# COMPACT_ATOMS: atom_id res chain seq x y z
N MET A 1 15.68 17.70 32.22
CA MET A 1 17.02 17.35 31.73
C MET A 1 17.06 17.59 30.23
N ASN A 2 17.53 18.78 29.83
CA ASN A 2 17.79 19.14 28.44
C ASN A 2 19.26 18.83 28.17
N GLU A 3 19.56 17.64 27.67
CA GLU A 3 20.87 17.39 27.07
C GLU A 3 20.86 17.89 25.63
N SER A 4 21.77 18.83 25.38
CA SER A 4 22.04 19.49 24.13
C SER A 4 22.46 18.47 23.07
N PHE A 5 21.56 18.10 22.17
CA PHE A 5 21.86 17.34 20.95
C PHE A 5 22.65 18.20 19.94
N GLN A 6 23.88 18.58 20.28
CA GLN A 6 24.84 19.19 19.35
C GLN A 6 25.58 18.07 18.61
N GLY A 7 25.34 17.94 17.30
CA GLY A 7 26.04 16.96 16.45
C GLY A 7 25.18 16.22 15.42
N LEU A 8 23.86 16.46 15.35
CA LEU A 8 23.08 15.99 14.22
C LEU A 8 23.43 16.83 12.98
N PRO A 9 23.75 16.19 11.82
CA PRO A 9 24.05 16.92 10.59
C PRO A 9 22.89 17.86 10.25
N ASP A 10 23.20 18.95 9.55
CA ASP A 10 22.26 19.99 9.14
C ASP A 10 21.08 19.36 8.38
N VAL A 11 20.01 19.02 9.10
CA VAL A 11 18.83 18.38 8.52
C VAL A 11 17.93 19.50 8.06
N PRO A 12 17.54 19.54 6.77
CA PRO A 12 16.67 20.58 6.26
C PRO A 12 15.43 20.69 7.13
N GLU A 13 15.22 21.90 7.64
CA GLU A 13 14.18 22.16 8.60
C GLU A 13 12.81 21.85 7.98
N VAL A 14 12.00 21.02 8.64
CA VAL A 14 10.60 20.80 8.21
C VAL A 14 9.84 22.08 8.51
N ALA A 15 9.16 22.66 7.52
CA ALA A 15 8.37 23.88 7.71
C ALA A 15 7.39 23.72 8.88
N ALA A 16 7.21 24.77 9.69
CA ALA A 16 6.35 24.71 10.87
C ALA A 16 4.92 24.25 10.55
N GLY A 17 4.38 24.70 9.42
CA GLY A 17 3.07 24.27 8.92
C GLY A 17 3.00 22.77 8.64
N ASP A 18 4.01 22.20 7.97
CA ASP A 18 4.04 20.76 7.69
C ASP A 18 4.14 19.92 8.97
N ARG A 19 4.86 20.41 9.99
CA ARG A 19 4.91 19.76 11.31
C ARG A 19 3.56 19.77 12.00
N LEU A 20 2.86 20.90 11.97
CA LEU A 20 1.54 21.04 12.58
C LEU A 20 0.53 20.11 11.91
N MET A 21 0.44 20.13 10.58
CA MET A 21 -0.49 19.28 9.82
C MET A 21 -0.20 17.78 10.02
N LEU A 22 1.07 17.40 10.15
CA LEU A 22 1.45 16.02 10.47
C LEU A 22 1.05 15.63 11.90
N ARG A 23 1.18 16.55 12.86
CA ARG A 23 0.76 16.34 14.26
C ARG A 23 -0.75 16.17 14.38
N GLU A 24 -1.53 17.02 13.72
CA GLU A 24 -2.98 16.89 13.67
C GLU A 24 -3.39 15.55 13.04
N ALA A 25 -2.76 15.17 11.93
CA ALA A 25 -3.01 13.89 11.28
C ALA A 25 -2.66 12.69 12.19
N TRP A 26 -1.61 12.82 13.00
CA TRP A 26 -1.22 11.79 13.96
C TRP A 26 -2.22 11.66 15.12
N LEU A 27 -2.66 12.78 15.70
CA LEU A 27 -3.67 12.79 16.77
C LEU A 27 -4.99 12.18 16.29
N ALA A 28 -5.47 12.60 15.11
CA ALA A 28 -6.66 12.01 14.50
C ALA A 28 -6.51 10.50 14.25
N LEU A 29 -5.32 10.04 13.85
CA LEU A 29 -5.03 8.61 13.67
C LEU A 29 -5.03 7.85 15.00
N THR A 30 -4.46 8.40 16.07
CA THR A 30 -4.46 7.75 17.40
C THR A 30 -5.87 7.66 17.99
N ASP A 31 -6.68 8.70 17.81
CA ASP A 31 -8.06 8.74 18.28
C ASP A 31 -8.91 7.72 17.52
N ALA A 32 -8.81 7.69 16.18
CA ALA A 32 -9.52 6.71 15.36
C ALA A 32 -9.07 5.26 15.64
N ALA A 33 -7.78 5.05 15.92
CA ALA A 33 -7.28 3.72 16.30
C ALA A 33 -7.85 3.27 17.65
N THR A 34 -7.98 4.19 18.61
CA THR A 34 -8.57 3.94 19.93
C THR A 34 -10.07 3.64 19.81
N ALA A 35 -10.79 4.41 19.01
CA ALA A 35 -12.21 4.18 18.72
C ALA A 35 -12.42 2.80 18.06
N ALA A 36 -11.62 2.46 17.05
CA ALA A 36 -11.72 1.16 16.38
C ALA A 36 -11.44 -0.01 17.34
N ARG A 37 -10.42 0.10 18.20
CA ARG A 37 -10.14 -0.92 19.23
C ARG A 37 -11.35 -1.11 20.15
N ARG A 38 -11.94 -0.01 20.63
CA ARG A 38 -13.10 -0.05 21.52
C ARG A 38 -14.29 -0.72 20.84
N ALA A 39 -14.61 -0.31 19.62
CA ALA A 39 -15.74 -0.85 18.86
C ALA A 39 -15.62 -2.37 18.65
N ILE A 40 -14.43 -2.85 18.29
CA ILE A 40 -14.17 -4.29 18.12
C ILE A 40 -14.26 -5.05 19.46
N LEU A 41 -13.71 -4.51 20.54
CA LEU A 41 -13.65 -5.21 21.82
C LEU A 41 -14.98 -5.25 22.57
N TYR A 42 -15.74 -4.16 22.54
CA TYR A 42 -16.84 -3.95 23.47
C TYR A 42 -18.18 -3.88 22.76
N ASP A 43 -18.28 -3.11 21.67
CA ASP A 43 -19.57 -2.90 20.99
C ASP A 43 -20.01 -4.17 20.25
N ASP A 44 -19.04 -4.91 19.69
CA ASP A 44 -19.27 -6.13 18.92
C ASP A 44 -18.72 -7.39 19.62
N ALA A 45 -18.52 -7.38 20.94
CA ALA A 45 -17.82 -8.45 21.67
C ALA A 45 -18.36 -9.87 21.41
N ALA A 46 -19.67 -10.00 21.16
CA ALA A 46 -20.35 -11.27 20.94
C ALA A 46 -20.44 -11.69 19.46
N LEU A 47 -20.03 -10.84 18.51
CA LEU A 47 -20.08 -11.18 17.09
C LEU A 47 -18.92 -12.11 16.71
N PRO A 48 -19.14 -13.05 15.77
CA PRO A 48 -18.14 -14.06 15.44
C PRO A 48 -16.90 -13.44 14.80
N ALA A 49 -15.75 -14.08 15.07
CA ALA A 49 -14.46 -13.70 14.51
C ALA A 49 -13.61 -14.94 14.26
N TYR A 50 -12.76 -14.87 13.23
CA TYR A 50 -11.72 -15.86 13.00
C TYR A 50 -10.41 -15.14 12.73
N LEU A 51 -9.32 -15.65 13.30
CA LEU A 51 -7.98 -15.11 13.14
C LEU A 51 -6.96 -16.23 13.02
N ALA A 52 -6.12 -16.15 12.00
CA ALA A 52 -4.86 -16.87 11.88
C ALA A 52 -3.72 -15.91 12.25
N HIS A 53 -3.34 -15.87 13.53
CA HIS A 53 -2.31 -14.94 14.00
C HIS A 53 -0.92 -15.41 13.58
N VAL A 54 -0.22 -14.53 12.84
CA VAL A 54 1.19 -14.72 12.45
C VAL A 54 2.02 -13.64 13.14
N GLU A 55 2.86 -14.07 14.08
CA GLU A 55 3.66 -13.17 14.90
C GLU A 55 4.70 -12.38 14.10
N ALA A 56 5.04 -11.20 14.61
CA ALA A 56 6.16 -10.44 14.07
C ALA A 56 7.48 -11.14 14.41
N ARG A 57 8.36 -11.31 13.43
CA ARG A 57 9.70 -11.82 13.68
C ARG A 57 10.48 -10.90 14.64
N SER A 58 11.17 -11.50 15.61
CA SER A 58 12.12 -10.80 16.48
C SER A 58 13.38 -10.35 15.73
N LYS A 59 14.06 -9.32 16.25
CA LYS A 59 15.24 -8.67 15.65
C LYS A 59 16.40 -9.62 15.41
N ASP A 60 16.61 -10.56 16.32
CA ASP A 60 17.78 -11.45 16.33
C ASP A 60 17.46 -12.86 15.79
N THR A 61 16.23 -13.08 15.34
CA THR A 61 15.83 -14.37 14.77
C THR A 61 16.14 -14.42 13.26
N PRO A 62 16.81 -15.48 12.76
CA PRO A 62 16.99 -15.68 11.33
C PRO A 62 15.64 -15.80 10.61
N LEU A 63 15.65 -15.75 9.27
CA LEU A 63 14.44 -16.02 8.50
C LEU A 63 13.97 -17.45 8.78
N PRO A 64 12.72 -17.65 9.24
CA PRO A 64 12.28 -18.96 9.66
C PRO A 64 12.06 -19.87 8.44
N SER A 65 12.39 -21.15 8.58
CA SER A 65 12.08 -22.19 7.60
C SER A 65 10.63 -22.67 7.70
N ARG A 66 9.93 -22.33 8.79
CA ARG A 66 8.52 -22.61 9.01
C ARG A 66 7.84 -21.38 9.61
N ILE A 67 6.67 -21.01 9.09
CA ILE A 67 5.82 -19.99 9.67
C ILE A 67 4.65 -20.71 10.33
N GLU A 68 4.58 -20.60 11.65
CA GLU A 68 3.49 -21.15 12.47
C GLU A 68 2.34 -20.16 12.53
N VAL A 69 1.12 -20.71 12.50
CA VAL A 69 -0.12 -19.93 12.57
C VAL A 69 -0.86 -20.30 13.85
N LEU A 70 -1.10 -19.30 14.69
CA LEU A 70 -1.96 -19.46 15.86
C LEU A 70 -3.41 -19.16 15.46
N THR A 71 -4.24 -20.19 15.34
CA THR A 71 -5.66 -20.04 15.04
C THR A 71 -6.46 -19.69 16.29
N LEU A 72 -7.26 -18.63 16.20
CA LEU A 72 -8.14 -18.11 17.24
C LEU A 72 -9.54 -17.87 16.66
N TYR A 73 -10.56 -17.98 17.52
CA TYR A 73 -11.95 -17.68 17.18
C TYR A 73 -12.56 -16.72 18.19
N ASP A 74 -13.63 -16.04 17.79
CA ASP A 74 -14.54 -15.25 18.61
C ASP A 74 -13.82 -14.27 19.55
N ALA A 75 -14.11 -14.29 20.85
CA ALA A 75 -13.58 -13.32 21.80
C ALA A 75 -12.03 -13.26 21.83
N PRO A 76 -11.28 -14.39 21.92
CA PRO A 76 -9.83 -14.37 21.76
C PRO A 76 -9.34 -13.78 20.44
N ALA A 77 -9.99 -14.11 19.31
CA ALA A 77 -9.64 -13.54 18.01
C ALA A 77 -9.88 -12.02 17.98
N ARG A 78 -11.03 -11.56 18.49
CA ARG A 78 -11.37 -10.14 18.59
C ARG A 78 -10.37 -9.35 19.41
N GLU A 79 -9.92 -9.92 20.52
CA GLU A 79 -8.93 -9.27 21.37
C GLU A 79 -7.64 -8.97 20.61
N VAL A 80 -7.08 -9.99 19.95
CA VAL A 80 -5.85 -9.85 19.16
C VAL A 80 -6.07 -8.95 17.94
N ILE A 81 -7.20 -9.09 17.24
CA ILE A 81 -7.57 -8.22 16.12
C ILE A 81 -7.63 -6.76 16.55
N ALA A 82 -8.32 -6.44 17.66
CA ALA A 82 -8.50 -5.07 18.12
C ALA A 82 -7.15 -4.43 18.49
N GLN A 83 -6.28 -5.17 19.17
CA GLN A 83 -4.93 -4.72 19.48
C GLN A 83 -4.10 -4.46 18.21
N GLY A 84 -4.18 -5.37 17.23
CA GLY A 84 -3.43 -5.26 16.00
C GLY A 84 -3.91 -4.14 15.06
N VAL A 85 -5.23 -3.98 14.90
CA VAL A 85 -5.84 -2.91 14.10
C VAL A 85 -5.43 -1.54 14.64
N ALA A 86 -5.42 -1.38 15.97
CA ALA A 86 -5.05 -0.14 16.63
C ALA A 86 -3.54 0.05 16.83
N ARG A 87 -2.71 -0.93 16.44
CA ARG A 87 -1.26 -0.83 16.58
C ARG A 87 -0.70 0.19 15.60
N LEU A 88 0.09 1.14 16.12
CA LEU A 88 0.77 2.18 15.34
C LEU A 88 2.28 2.25 15.63
N THR A 89 2.74 1.53 16.64
CA THR A 89 4.11 1.58 17.16
C THR A 89 4.81 0.22 17.11
N TYR A 90 6.14 0.23 17.20
CA TYR A 90 6.94 -0.99 17.31
C TYR A 90 6.60 -1.78 18.57
N LEU A 91 6.48 -3.10 18.43
CA LEU A 91 6.53 -4.05 19.54
C LEU A 91 7.96 -4.10 20.11
N GLU A 92 8.07 -4.54 21.36
CA GLU A 92 9.37 -4.87 21.96
C GLU A 92 10.00 -6.03 21.21
N GLU A 93 11.32 -5.99 21.04
CA GLU A 93 12.12 -6.99 20.30
C GLU A 93 11.75 -7.25 18.83
N GLN A 94 10.75 -6.56 18.28
CA GLN A 94 10.34 -6.73 16.89
C GLN A 94 11.44 -6.29 15.91
N HIS A 95 11.67 -7.12 14.90
CA HIS A 95 12.53 -6.76 13.79
C HIS A 95 11.98 -5.51 13.06
N PRO A 96 12.78 -4.46 12.77
CA PRO A 96 12.27 -3.17 12.26
C PRO A 96 11.50 -3.21 10.94
N LYS A 97 11.68 -4.29 10.16
CA LYS A 97 11.00 -4.54 8.87
C LYS A 97 9.94 -5.66 8.94
N ALA A 98 9.73 -6.26 10.09
CA ALA A 98 8.69 -7.27 10.29
C ALA A 98 7.48 -6.59 10.92
N VAL A 99 6.29 -7.09 10.60
CA VAL A 99 5.02 -6.75 11.24
C VAL A 99 4.26 -8.03 11.48
N GLU A 100 3.49 -8.08 12.57
CA GLU A 100 2.51 -9.15 12.74
C GLU A 100 1.53 -9.11 11.55
N ARG A 101 0.96 -10.26 11.21
CA ARG A 101 -0.07 -10.34 10.20
C ARG A 101 -1.27 -11.03 10.80
N LEU A 102 -2.43 -10.48 10.51
CA LEU A 102 -3.70 -10.91 11.10
C LEU A 102 -4.68 -11.32 9.99
N PRO A 103 -4.34 -12.31 9.14
CA PRO A 103 -5.31 -12.88 8.21
C PRO A 103 -6.47 -13.46 9.01
N GLY A 104 -7.68 -13.03 8.68
CA GLY A 104 -8.86 -13.39 9.45
C GLY A 104 -10.09 -12.74 8.86
N VAL A 105 -11.23 -13.03 9.47
CA VAL A 105 -12.51 -12.39 9.15
C VAL A 105 -13.14 -11.85 10.43
N LEU A 106 -13.84 -10.73 10.30
CA LEU A 106 -14.43 -10.02 11.43
C LEU A 106 -15.85 -9.58 11.06
N ALA A 107 -16.86 -10.20 11.67
CA ALA A 107 -18.23 -9.72 11.54
C ALA A 107 -18.40 -8.46 12.39
N CYS A 108 -18.94 -7.39 11.82
CA CYS A 108 -19.04 -6.09 12.49
C CYS A 108 -20.47 -5.56 12.45
N SER A 109 -20.87 -4.81 13.47
CA SER A 109 -22.03 -3.92 13.35
C SER A 109 -21.74 -2.77 12.39
N ALA A 110 -22.79 -2.10 11.92
CA ALA A 110 -22.65 -0.93 11.05
C ALA A 110 -21.76 0.16 11.70
N SER A 111 -21.95 0.43 12.99
CA SER A 111 -21.16 1.40 13.76
C SER A 111 -19.66 1.05 13.78
N THR A 112 -19.32 -0.23 13.96
CA THR A 112 -17.93 -0.69 13.91
C THR A 112 -17.34 -0.57 12.50
N LEU A 113 -18.12 -0.88 11.45
CA LEU A 113 -17.67 -0.69 10.06
C LEU A 113 -17.39 0.78 9.74
N ASP A 114 -18.23 1.70 10.21
CA ASP A 114 -18.01 3.15 10.06
C ASP A 114 -16.74 3.59 10.78
N THR A 115 -16.53 3.08 11.99
CA THR A 115 -15.32 3.35 12.78
C THR A 115 -14.05 2.84 12.08
N LEU A 116 -14.09 1.64 11.47
CA LEU A 116 -12.98 1.09 10.70
C LEU A 116 -12.71 1.89 9.42
N THR A 117 -13.78 2.37 8.78
CA THR A 117 -13.68 3.25 7.60
C THR A 117 -13.05 4.59 7.96
N ALA A 118 -13.45 5.20 9.09
CA ALA A 118 -12.85 6.42 9.62
C ALA A 118 -11.36 6.22 9.96
N LEU A 119 -11.00 5.08 10.57
CA LEU A 119 -9.60 4.72 10.81
C LEU A 119 -8.81 4.65 9.51
N ASN A 120 -9.32 3.97 8.48
CA ASN A 120 -8.65 3.88 7.18
C ASN A 120 -8.46 5.27 6.53
N ALA A 121 -9.43 6.17 6.68
CA ALA A 121 -9.32 7.55 6.21
C ALA A 121 -8.23 8.33 6.96
N ALA A 122 -8.20 8.24 8.30
CA ALA A 122 -7.15 8.85 9.12
C ALA A 122 -5.75 8.32 8.76
N LYS A 123 -5.61 7.00 8.56
CA LYS A 123 -4.38 6.37 8.06
C LYS A 123 -3.94 6.96 6.72
N ALA A 124 -4.86 7.16 5.78
CA ALA A 124 -4.55 7.73 4.46
C ALA A 124 -4.14 9.21 4.53
N VAL A 125 -4.71 10.00 5.44
CA VAL A 125 -4.29 11.38 5.70
C VAL A 125 -2.87 11.40 6.26
N PHE A 126 -2.60 10.61 7.30
CA PHE A 126 -1.27 10.51 7.91
C PHE A 126 -0.21 10.03 6.91
N GLU A 127 -0.49 8.95 6.16
CA GLU A 127 0.40 8.40 5.13
C GLU A 127 0.82 9.47 4.11
N ARG A 128 -0.14 10.24 3.61
CA ARG A 128 0.12 11.31 2.64
C ARG A 128 1.01 12.41 3.23
N ARG A 129 0.80 12.81 4.48
CA ARG A 129 1.61 13.83 5.16
C ARG A 129 3.03 13.31 5.43
N ALA A 130 3.16 12.12 6.01
CA ALA A 130 4.45 11.51 6.32
C ALA A 130 5.26 11.17 5.05
N SER A 131 4.60 10.83 3.94
CA SER A 131 5.27 10.53 2.67
C SER A 131 5.73 11.77 1.91
N ALA A 132 5.17 12.95 2.20
CA ALA A 132 5.65 14.23 1.66
C ALA A 132 7.03 14.61 2.23
N LEU A 133 7.42 14.04 3.39
CA LEU A 133 8.72 14.28 4.00
C LEU A 133 9.81 13.42 3.36
N THR A 134 10.99 14.02 3.18
CA THR A 134 12.20 13.27 2.81
C THR A 134 12.61 12.31 3.93
N GLN A 135 13.40 11.30 3.61
CA GLN A 135 13.89 10.33 4.61
C GLN A 135 14.68 11.01 5.74
N LYS A 136 15.48 12.03 5.42
CA LYS A 136 16.25 12.80 6.40
C LYS A 136 15.34 13.57 7.35
N GLN A 137 14.35 14.29 6.79
CA GLN A 137 13.35 15.03 7.56
C GLN A 137 12.55 14.12 8.49
N TRP A 138 12.05 12.99 7.97
CA TRP A 138 11.33 12.00 8.76
C TRP A 138 12.17 11.45 9.91
N LYS A 139 13.45 11.12 9.66
CA LYS A 139 14.37 10.61 10.69
C LYS A 139 14.59 11.65 11.79
N ALA A 140 14.83 12.91 11.44
CA ALA A 140 15.04 13.97 12.43
C ALA A 140 13.78 14.24 13.26
N LEU A 141 12.61 14.26 12.61
CA LEU A 141 11.33 14.44 13.29
C LEU A 141 11.09 13.33 14.32
N ARG A 142 11.29 12.06 13.94
CA ARG A 142 11.11 10.91 14.84
C ARG A 142 11.98 10.96 16.08
N ILE A 143 13.21 11.46 15.98
CA ILE A 143 14.13 11.53 17.13
C ILE A 143 13.66 12.57 18.16
N ARG A 144 12.96 13.61 17.72
CA ARG A 144 12.70 14.83 18.53
C ARG A 144 11.24 14.97 18.99
N THR A 145 10.38 13.99 18.74
CA THR A 145 8.91 14.12 18.94
C THR A 145 8.29 12.77 19.32
N ASP A 146 6.98 12.78 19.56
CA ASP A 146 6.16 11.60 19.89
C ASP A 146 6.17 10.50 18.80
N TYR A 147 6.75 10.76 17.62
CA TYR A 147 6.87 9.77 16.55
C TYR A 147 8.01 8.75 16.73
N ALA A 148 8.77 8.83 17.82
CA ALA A 148 9.96 8.00 18.04
C ALA A 148 9.70 6.50 17.81
N ARG A 149 8.58 5.99 18.35
CA ARG A 149 8.19 4.58 18.24
C ARG A 149 7.25 4.27 17.07
N VAL A 150 6.92 5.23 16.22
CA VAL A 150 5.98 5.01 15.11
C VAL A 150 6.55 4.01 14.12
N ASN A 151 5.78 2.97 13.85
CA ASN A 151 6.07 2.01 12.79
C ASN A 151 5.16 2.31 11.60
N LEU A 152 5.73 2.84 10.52
CA LEU A 152 4.98 3.22 9.33
C LEU A 152 4.27 2.02 8.67
N LEU A 153 4.79 0.80 8.80
CA LEU A 153 4.11 -0.38 8.25
C LEU A 153 2.79 -0.66 8.96
N TYR A 154 2.74 -0.45 10.28
CA TYR A 154 1.51 -0.54 11.06
C TYR A 154 0.58 0.66 10.83
N ALA A 155 1.14 1.86 10.72
CA ALA A 155 0.35 3.06 10.45
C ALA A 155 -0.34 3.01 9.07
N TYR A 156 0.30 2.39 8.06
CA TYR A 156 -0.19 2.43 6.67
C TYR A 156 -1.05 1.23 6.26
N ARG A 157 -1.01 0.09 6.99
CA ARG A 157 -1.89 -1.05 6.69
C ARG A 157 -3.37 -0.68 6.96
N ARG A 158 -4.24 -0.99 6.00
CA ARG A 158 -5.68 -0.73 6.05
C ARG A 158 -6.45 -2.00 6.40
N VAL A 159 -7.59 -1.86 7.07
CA VAL A 159 -8.55 -2.94 7.29
C VAL A 159 -9.44 -3.04 6.05
N PRO A 160 -9.46 -4.14 5.29
CA PRO A 160 -10.43 -4.33 4.22
C PRO A 160 -11.84 -4.35 4.81
N VAL A 161 -12.72 -3.47 4.33
CA VAL A 161 -14.13 -3.36 4.76
C VAL A 161 -15.02 -3.71 3.57
N LEU A 162 -15.86 -4.73 3.73
CA LEU A 162 -16.82 -5.18 2.73
C LEU A 162 -18.17 -4.52 2.92
N ALA A 163 -18.86 -4.26 1.81
CA ALA A 163 -20.22 -3.73 1.81
C ALA A 163 -21.28 -4.78 2.17
N SER A 164 -20.99 -6.06 1.94
CA SER A 164 -21.86 -7.20 2.20
C SER A 164 -21.06 -8.36 2.81
N ALA A 165 -21.77 -9.26 3.49
CA ALA A 165 -21.17 -10.47 4.04
C ALA A 165 -20.76 -11.43 2.92
N PRO A 166 -19.51 -11.93 2.90
CA PRO A 166 -19.10 -12.94 1.94
C PRO A 166 -19.77 -14.28 2.24
N GLU A 167 -20.06 -15.07 1.20
CA GLU A 167 -20.57 -16.44 1.37
C GLU A 167 -19.44 -17.39 1.80
N LYS A 168 -18.25 -17.16 1.27
CA LYS A 168 -17.07 -18.00 1.43
C LYS A 168 -15.82 -17.14 1.52
N VAL A 169 -14.89 -17.57 2.36
CA VAL A 169 -13.56 -16.98 2.49
C VAL A 169 -12.52 -18.10 2.53
N SER A 170 -11.40 -17.93 1.82
CA SER A 170 -10.31 -18.90 1.78
C SER A 170 -8.98 -18.21 1.90
N PHE A 171 -8.18 -18.63 2.88
CA PHE A 171 -6.84 -18.13 3.07
C PHE A 171 -5.79 -19.04 2.44
N SER A 172 -4.72 -18.44 1.91
CA SER A 172 -3.59 -19.16 1.33
C SER A 172 -2.30 -18.36 1.43
N TRP A 173 -1.15 -19.05 1.35
CA TRP A 173 0.15 -18.39 1.30
C TRP A 173 0.56 -18.05 -0.14
N LEU A 174 0.90 -16.79 -0.39
CA LEU A 174 1.61 -16.38 -1.60
C LEU A 174 3.09 -16.76 -1.46
N SER A 175 3.41 -18.03 -1.73
CA SER A 175 4.74 -18.61 -1.54
C SER A 175 5.77 -18.23 -2.62
N GLN A 176 5.32 -17.76 -3.78
CA GLN A 176 6.18 -17.43 -4.94
C GLN A 176 6.22 -15.93 -5.25
N ASN A 177 6.06 -15.10 -4.23
CA ASN A 177 6.04 -13.66 -4.44
C ASN A 177 7.47 -13.14 -4.68
N VAL A 178 7.68 -12.47 -5.81
CA VAL A 178 8.97 -11.85 -6.17
C VAL A 178 8.76 -10.37 -6.44
N SER A 179 9.64 -9.54 -5.89
CA SER A 179 9.75 -8.14 -6.30
C SER A 179 10.66 -8.08 -7.52
N ILE A 180 10.16 -7.50 -8.61
CA ILE A 180 10.93 -7.28 -9.83
C ILE A 180 11.03 -5.77 -10.04
N GLN A 181 12.24 -5.26 -9.94
CA GLN A 181 12.55 -3.86 -10.26
C GLN A 181 13.29 -3.80 -11.59
N ARG A 182 12.78 -3.00 -12.52
CA ARG A 182 13.46 -2.67 -13.78
C ARG A 182 14.62 -1.72 -13.53
N LEU A 183 15.74 -1.97 -14.18
CA LEU A 183 16.97 -1.20 -14.02
C LEU A 183 17.72 -1.15 -15.34
N SER A 184 18.15 0.03 -15.81
CA SER A 184 19.02 0.07 -16.99
C SER A 184 20.42 -0.45 -16.67
N VAL A 185 21.12 -0.97 -17.68
CA VAL A 185 22.53 -1.39 -17.55
C VAL A 185 23.39 -0.25 -17.01
N ARG A 186 23.21 0.99 -17.48
CA ARG A 186 23.93 2.16 -16.94
C ARG A 186 23.78 2.27 -15.42
N ARG A 187 22.54 2.15 -14.92
CA ARG A 187 22.27 2.21 -13.48
C ARG A 187 22.78 0.97 -12.75
N ALA A 188 22.80 -0.20 -13.39
CA ALA A 188 23.40 -1.40 -12.84
C ALA A 188 24.91 -1.23 -12.60
N ARG A 189 25.63 -0.61 -13.54
CA ARG A 189 27.07 -0.28 -13.36
C ARG A 189 27.29 0.64 -12.16
N GLU A 190 26.46 1.67 -12.00
CA GLU A 190 26.51 2.54 -10.81
C GLU A 190 26.23 1.77 -9.51
N LEU A 191 25.30 0.81 -9.52
CA LEU A 191 25.03 -0.06 -8.36
C LEU A 191 26.22 -0.97 -8.05
N VAL A 192 26.89 -1.55 -9.05
CA VAL A 192 28.09 -2.38 -8.85
C VAL A 192 29.19 -1.58 -8.14
N LEU A 193 29.44 -0.35 -8.60
CA LEU A 193 30.45 0.54 -8.02
C LEU A 193 30.11 0.95 -6.57
N THR A 194 28.84 1.25 -6.28
CA THR A 194 28.41 1.77 -4.96
C THR A 194 28.07 0.71 -3.91
N SER A 195 27.76 -0.52 -4.32
CA SER A 195 27.26 -1.57 -3.41
C SER A 195 28.35 -2.21 -2.54
N LEU A 196 29.60 -2.27 -3.00
CA LEU A 196 30.69 -2.92 -2.24
C LEU A 196 31.31 -2.08 -1.13
N GLY A 197 31.11 -0.75 -1.16
CA GLY A 197 31.55 0.13 -0.07
C GLY A 197 30.87 -0.16 1.28
N ARG A 198 29.89 -1.08 1.31
CA ARG A 198 29.10 -1.46 2.51
C ARG A 198 29.39 -2.87 3.02
N ALA A 199 30.23 -3.64 2.32
CA ALA A 199 30.62 -4.98 2.74
C ALA A 199 31.87 -4.91 3.63
N PHE A 200 31.66 -4.72 4.93
CA PHE A 200 32.71 -4.51 5.93
C PHE A 200 33.60 -5.75 6.16
N GLU A 201 33.09 -6.94 5.85
CA GLU A 201 33.76 -8.23 6.10
C GLU A 201 34.76 -8.64 5.00
N LEU A 202 34.73 -7.98 3.83
CA LEU A 202 35.60 -8.30 2.71
C LEU A 202 36.89 -7.47 2.74
N SER A 203 38.02 -8.10 2.38
CA SER A 203 39.25 -7.36 2.13
C SER A 203 39.10 -6.42 0.93
N ALA A 204 39.93 -5.38 0.86
CA ALA A 204 39.92 -4.45 -0.28
C ALA A 204 40.15 -5.17 -1.63
N ARG A 205 41.05 -6.17 -1.64
CA ARG A 205 41.34 -6.99 -2.82
C ARG A 205 40.13 -7.81 -3.26
N GLN A 206 39.48 -8.53 -2.34
CA GLN A 206 38.27 -9.31 -2.65
C GLN A 206 37.13 -8.42 -3.17
N ARG A 207 36.97 -7.21 -2.60
CA ARG A 207 36.00 -6.24 -3.11
C ARG A 207 36.32 -5.84 -4.56
N GLN A 208 37.58 -5.54 -4.86
CA GLN A 208 38.00 -5.15 -6.21
C GLN A 208 37.83 -6.29 -7.23
N GLU A 209 38.21 -7.52 -6.87
CA GLU A 209 38.05 -8.71 -7.71
C GLU A 209 36.56 -8.92 -8.05
N MET A 210 35.69 -8.93 -7.05
CA MET A 210 34.24 -9.08 -7.25
C MET A 210 33.64 -7.94 -8.10
N GLN A 211 34.05 -6.69 -7.86
CA GLN A 211 33.65 -5.56 -8.69
C GLN A 211 34.06 -5.73 -10.15
N THR A 212 35.26 -6.24 -10.39
CA THR A 212 35.80 -6.46 -11.73
C THR A 212 35.01 -7.54 -12.45
N GLU A 213 34.71 -8.65 -11.77
CA GLU A 213 33.87 -9.74 -12.30
C GLU A 213 32.46 -9.26 -12.66
N ASP A 214 31.81 -8.51 -11.77
CA ASP A 214 30.48 -7.96 -12.02
C ASP A 214 30.46 -6.96 -13.18
N MET A 215 31.49 -6.10 -13.28
CA MET A 215 31.62 -5.15 -14.39
C MET A 215 31.87 -5.88 -15.71
N ALA A 216 32.63 -6.97 -15.69
CA ALA A 216 32.83 -7.84 -16.85
C ALA A 216 31.52 -8.53 -17.28
N ALA A 217 30.66 -8.94 -16.34
CA ALA A 217 29.35 -9.50 -16.66
C ALA A 217 28.41 -8.49 -17.34
N LEU A 218 28.61 -7.18 -17.11
CA LEU A 218 27.88 -6.09 -17.77
C LEU A 218 28.57 -5.58 -19.04
N ALA A 219 29.74 -6.13 -19.39
CA ALA A 219 30.47 -5.74 -20.58
C ALA A 219 29.74 -6.25 -21.84
N GLY A 220 29.67 -5.41 -22.87
CA GLY A 220 28.97 -5.73 -24.12
C GLY A 220 27.46 -5.52 -24.10
N LEU A 221 26.86 -5.19 -22.95
CA LEU A 221 25.46 -4.76 -22.88
C LEU A 221 25.32 -3.27 -23.16
N GLN A 222 24.24 -2.88 -23.84
CA GLN A 222 23.94 -1.48 -24.15
C GLN A 222 23.45 -0.74 -22.89
N ASP A 223 23.80 0.54 -22.75
CA ASP A 223 23.54 1.34 -21.54
C ASP A 223 22.05 1.46 -21.16
N ASP A 224 21.20 1.43 -22.17
CA ASP A 224 19.75 1.56 -22.11
C ASP A 224 19.02 0.21 -22.06
N GLU A 225 19.72 -0.92 -22.26
CA GLU A 225 19.13 -2.25 -22.07
C GLU A 225 18.56 -2.38 -20.65
N VAL A 226 17.35 -2.95 -20.56
CA VAL A 226 16.64 -3.11 -19.29
C VAL A 226 16.98 -4.47 -18.68
N LEU A 227 17.44 -4.42 -17.43
CA LEU A 227 17.68 -5.57 -16.56
C LEU A 227 16.62 -5.65 -15.46
N ALA A 228 16.53 -6.81 -14.81
CA ALA A 228 15.61 -7.07 -13.72
C ALA A 228 16.38 -7.35 -12.42
N VAL A 229 16.12 -6.57 -11.38
CA VAL A 229 16.48 -6.95 -10.01
C VAL A 229 15.33 -7.75 -9.42
N ARG A 230 15.52 -9.07 -9.24
CA ARG A 230 14.47 -10.00 -8.81
C ARG A 230 14.76 -10.53 -7.41
N ARG A 231 14.03 -10.02 -6.42
CA ARG A 231 14.19 -10.45 -5.01
C ARG A 231 13.03 -11.30 -4.56
N ALA A 232 13.33 -12.44 -3.94
CA ALA A 232 12.33 -13.22 -3.24
C ALA A 232 11.73 -12.39 -2.09
N LEU A 233 10.40 -12.27 -2.07
CA LEU A 233 9.69 -11.68 -0.96
C LEU A 233 9.34 -12.75 0.05
N GLN A 234 9.23 -12.35 1.31
CA GLN A 234 8.67 -13.26 2.32
C GLN A 234 7.25 -13.67 1.90
N PRO A 235 6.86 -14.94 2.10
CA PRO A 235 5.50 -15.38 1.84
C PRO A 235 4.51 -14.49 2.56
N VAL A 236 3.43 -14.07 1.90
CA VAL A 236 2.39 -13.19 2.47
C VAL A 236 1.06 -13.94 2.43
N PRO A 237 0.26 -13.93 3.51
CA PRO A 237 -1.08 -14.49 3.45
C PRO A 237 -1.96 -13.67 2.50
N GLU A 238 -2.79 -14.36 1.75
CA GLU A 238 -3.79 -13.80 0.85
C GLU A 238 -5.16 -14.36 1.21
N VAL A 239 -6.19 -13.54 0.99
CA VAL A 239 -7.57 -13.92 1.13
C VAL A 239 -8.26 -13.91 -0.22
N ASN A 240 -8.88 -15.04 -0.55
CA ASN A 240 -9.82 -15.21 -1.64
C ASN A 240 -11.22 -15.20 -1.02
N TRP A 241 -12.18 -14.53 -1.65
CA TRP A 241 -13.51 -14.36 -1.10
C TRP A 241 -14.54 -14.34 -2.21
N TRP A 242 -15.79 -14.70 -1.88
CA TRP A 242 -16.88 -14.85 -2.84
C TRP A 242 -18.11 -14.07 -2.37
N LEU A 243 -18.76 -13.42 -3.34
CA LEU A 243 -20.08 -12.80 -3.22
C LEU A 243 -20.98 -13.43 -4.27
N ASP A 244 -22.16 -13.92 -3.87
CA ASP A 244 -23.14 -14.53 -4.78
C ASP A 244 -22.50 -15.55 -5.74
N GLN A 245 -21.72 -16.49 -5.17
CA GLN A 245 -20.92 -17.51 -5.89
C GLN A 245 -19.84 -17.00 -6.84
N THR A 246 -19.63 -15.69 -6.94
CA THR A 246 -18.64 -15.07 -7.82
C THR A 246 -17.34 -14.78 -7.06
N PRO A 247 -16.18 -15.27 -7.54
CA PRO A 247 -14.90 -14.97 -6.91
C PRO A 247 -14.55 -13.49 -7.11
N GLU A 248 -14.24 -12.84 -6.01
CA GLU A 248 -13.74 -11.47 -6.02
C GLU A 248 -12.22 -11.42 -6.14
N LYS A 249 -11.69 -10.23 -6.43
CA LYS A 249 -10.24 -10.06 -6.54
C LYS A 249 -9.55 -10.42 -5.22
N PRO A 250 -8.56 -11.33 -5.23
CA PRO A 250 -7.79 -11.65 -4.04
C PRO A 250 -7.03 -10.44 -3.51
N ILE A 251 -6.91 -10.35 -2.18
CA ILE A 251 -6.17 -9.27 -1.52
C ILE A 251 -5.22 -9.82 -0.47
N LYS A 252 -4.12 -9.11 -0.21
CA LYS A 252 -3.17 -9.45 0.85
C LYS A 252 -3.84 -9.33 2.21
N ALA A 253 -3.83 -10.40 2.99
CA ALA A 253 -4.51 -10.50 4.28
C ALA A 253 -3.58 -10.08 5.44
N VAL A 254 -3.16 -8.82 5.46
CA VAL A 254 -2.29 -8.26 6.53
C VAL A 254 -3.10 -7.94 7.79
N LEU A 255 -4.37 -7.58 7.61
CA LEU A 255 -5.40 -7.35 8.63
C LEU A 255 -6.66 -8.13 8.25
N PRO A 256 -7.58 -8.38 9.20
CA PRO A 256 -8.77 -9.18 8.91
C PRO A 256 -9.72 -8.46 7.95
N LEU A 257 -10.46 -9.26 7.18
CA LEU A 257 -11.54 -8.82 6.31
C LEU A 257 -12.78 -8.53 7.17
N ALA A 258 -13.13 -7.25 7.34
CA ALA A 258 -14.30 -6.81 8.09
C ALA A 258 -15.54 -6.78 7.18
N PHE A 259 -16.67 -7.29 7.66
CA PHE A 259 -17.92 -7.36 6.89
C PHE A 259 -19.14 -7.17 7.81
N PRO A 260 -20.30 -6.76 7.28
CA PRO A 260 -21.49 -6.56 8.11
C PRO A 260 -22.00 -7.88 8.66
N ALA A 261 -22.23 -7.94 9.98
CA ALA A 261 -22.96 -9.03 10.60
C ALA A 261 -24.41 -9.01 10.06
N GLY A 262 -24.78 -10.02 9.27
CA GLY A 262 -26.15 -10.13 8.75
C GLY A 262 -27.17 -10.31 9.88
N ALA A 263 -28.42 -9.90 9.65
CA ALA A 263 -29.52 -10.06 10.61
C ALA A 263 -29.77 -11.54 11.01
N ALA A 264 -29.39 -12.47 10.12
CA ALA A 264 -29.47 -13.91 10.36
C ALA A 264 -28.16 -14.52 10.91
N GLY A 265 -27.14 -13.72 11.22
CA GLY A 265 -25.87 -14.22 11.75
C GLY A 265 -25.10 -15.14 10.78
N VAL A 266 -25.31 -14.99 9.46
CA VAL A 266 -24.68 -15.85 8.46
C VAL A 266 -23.16 -15.69 8.52
N TRP A 267 -22.49 -16.75 8.96
CA TRP A 267 -21.04 -16.85 9.02
C TRP A 267 -20.52 -17.45 7.70
N PRO A 268 -19.50 -16.85 7.05
CA PRO A 268 -18.96 -17.39 5.81
C PRO A 268 -18.40 -18.80 6.02
N ALA A 269 -18.44 -19.62 4.97
CA ALA A 269 -17.65 -20.84 4.93
C ALA A 269 -16.15 -20.45 4.85
N ILE A 270 -15.39 -20.73 5.92
CA ILE A 270 -13.98 -20.36 6.02
C ILE A 270 -13.09 -21.56 5.70
N ARG A 271 -12.20 -21.40 4.73
CA ARG A 271 -11.00 -22.24 4.60
C ARG A 271 -9.83 -21.52 5.25
N GLU A 272 -9.40 -22.09 6.37
CA GLU A 272 -8.41 -21.52 7.28
C GLU A 272 -6.99 -21.48 6.68
N LEU A 273 -6.19 -20.56 7.19
CA LEU A 273 -4.77 -20.50 6.88
C LEU A 273 -4.01 -21.52 7.74
N GLY A 274 -3.38 -22.51 7.11
CA GLY A 274 -2.49 -23.43 7.80
C GLY A 274 -1.05 -22.92 7.88
N ASP A 275 -0.20 -23.64 8.62
CA ASP A 275 1.24 -23.40 8.67
C ASP A 275 1.90 -23.43 7.29
N LEU A 276 3.00 -22.69 7.15
CA LEU A 276 3.84 -22.72 5.94
C LEU A 276 5.20 -23.32 6.24
N VAL A 277 5.55 -24.41 5.56
CA VAL A 277 6.95 -24.83 5.43
C VAL A 277 7.57 -24.08 4.25
N VAL A 278 8.51 -23.19 4.53
CA VAL A 278 9.24 -22.41 3.54
C VAL A 278 10.30 -23.32 2.90
N GLN A 279 9.87 -24.17 1.97
CA GLN A 279 10.82 -24.94 1.16
C GLN A 279 11.59 -23.98 0.25
N ARG A 280 12.91 -23.89 0.44
CA ARG A 280 13.82 -23.15 -0.47
C ARG A 280 14.11 -23.89 -1.78
N ASN A 281 13.44 -25.02 -2.03
CA ASN A 281 13.68 -25.81 -3.22
C ASN A 281 13.37 -24.96 -4.46
N LYS A 282 14.24 -25.05 -5.48
CA LYS A 282 14.07 -24.40 -6.79
C LYS A 282 12.65 -24.66 -7.24
N ALA A 283 11.80 -23.63 -7.16
CA ALA A 283 10.44 -23.72 -7.67
C ALA A 283 10.52 -24.21 -9.12
N PRO A 284 9.65 -25.13 -9.56
CA PRO A 284 9.59 -25.52 -10.95
C PRO A 284 9.50 -24.25 -11.81
N SER A 285 10.40 -24.15 -12.80
CA SER A 285 10.44 -23.03 -13.73
C SER A 285 9.06 -22.86 -14.32
N ARG A 286 8.37 -21.78 -13.96
CA ARG A 286 7.09 -21.48 -14.58
C ARG A 286 7.35 -21.10 -16.03
N SER A 287 6.51 -21.60 -16.94
CA SER A 287 6.60 -21.31 -18.37
C SER A 287 6.50 -19.80 -18.67
N ASP A 288 5.86 -19.03 -17.78
CA ASP A 288 5.69 -17.58 -17.87
C ASP A 288 6.84 -16.74 -17.28
N ALA A 289 7.96 -17.37 -16.90
CA ALA A 289 9.12 -16.63 -16.41
C ALA A 289 9.70 -15.71 -17.50
N ARG A 290 9.63 -14.40 -17.28
CA ARG A 290 10.16 -13.38 -18.20
C ARG A 290 11.68 -13.21 -18.12
N CYS A 291 12.28 -13.58 -16.99
CA CYS A 291 13.72 -13.50 -16.77
C CYS A 291 14.42 -14.82 -17.15
N GLU A 292 15.70 -14.72 -17.42
CA GLU A 292 16.60 -15.87 -17.50
C GLU A 292 16.64 -16.61 -16.14
N SER A 293 16.95 -17.90 -16.17
CA SER A 293 16.96 -18.73 -14.95
C SER A 293 18.12 -18.39 -14.03
N ASP A 294 19.28 -18.11 -14.61
CA ASP A 294 20.50 -17.81 -13.88
C ASP A 294 20.68 -16.29 -13.77
N PRO A 295 21.08 -15.79 -12.60
CA PRO A 295 21.35 -14.37 -12.42
C PRO A 295 22.60 -13.97 -13.20
N LEU A 296 22.54 -12.79 -13.85
CA LEU A 296 23.69 -12.14 -14.46
C LEU A 296 24.71 -11.69 -13.40
N ILE A 297 24.21 -11.10 -12.30
CA ILE A 297 25.01 -10.76 -11.11
C ILE A 297 24.29 -11.30 -9.87
N PRO A 298 24.71 -12.47 -9.33
CA PRO A 298 24.03 -13.14 -8.23
C PRO A 298 23.87 -12.27 -6.97
N ARG A 299 24.93 -11.59 -6.52
CA ARG A 299 24.91 -10.81 -5.27
C ARG A 299 23.98 -9.58 -5.30
N LEU A 300 23.59 -9.15 -6.50
CA LEU A 300 22.65 -8.04 -6.71
C LEU A 300 21.24 -8.53 -7.04
N ASP A 301 21.05 -9.85 -7.12
CA ASP A 301 19.85 -10.48 -7.67
C ASP A 301 19.49 -9.91 -9.06
N LEU A 302 20.50 -9.65 -9.89
CA LEU A 302 20.33 -9.03 -11.20
C LEU A 302 20.22 -10.11 -12.27
N TYR A 303 19.19 -10.02 -13.11
CA TYR A 303 18.85 -10.96 -14.17
C TYR A 303 18.65 -10.20 -15.48
N ARG A 304 18.91 -10.89 -16.60
CA ARG A 304 18.46 -10.42 -17.91
C ARG A 304 17.05 -10.92 -18.18
N TYR A 305 16.30 -10.13 -18.96
CA TYR A 305 15.08 -10.62 -19.58
C TYR A 305 15.41 -11.62 -20.69
N ARG A 306 14.56 -12.64 -20.85
CA ARG A 306 14.65 -13.54 -22.00
C ARG A 306 14.45 -12.74 -23.28
N GLU A 307 15.09 -13.17 -24.36
CA GLU A 307 15.15 -12.48 -25.65
C GLU A 307 13.79 -11.94 -26.11
N GLN A 308 12.75 -12.78 -26.10
CA GLN A 308 11.37 -12.45 -26.49
C GLN A 308 10.70 -11.32 -25.68
N TYR A 309 11.28 -10.89 -24.55
CA TYR A 309 10.74 -9.82 -23.70
C TYR A 309 11.63 -8.57 -23.66
N ARG A 310 12.81 -8.57 -24.28
CA ARG A 310 13.78 -7.45 -24.15
C ARG A 310 13.25 -6.15 -24.77
N GLU A 311 12.67 -6.23 -25.97
CA GLU A 311 12.14 -5.07 -26.69
C GLU A 311 10.90 -4.47 -26.01
N CYS A 312 9.93 -5.33 -25.65
CA CYS A 312 8.70 -4.91 -24.95
C CYS A 312 8.97 -4.20 -23.61
N GLU A 313 10.03 -4.59 -22.89
CA GLU A 313 10.37 -4.01 -21.59
C GLU A 313 11.16 -2.70 -21.75
N ALA A 314 11.92 -2.53 -22.83
CA ALA A 314 12.61 -1.28 -23.18
C ALA A 314 11.61 -0.14 -23.47
N ASP A 315 10.57 -0.41 -24.26
CA ASP A 315 9.51 0.57 -24.58
C ASP A 315 8.75 1.02 -23.32
N GLN A 316 8.46 0.09 -22.42
CA GLN A 316 7.78 0.39 -21.15
C GLN A 316 8.67 1.16 -20.17
N ALA A 317 9.99 0.98 -20.22
CA ALA A 317 10.93 1.73 -19.39
C ALA A 317 11.07 3.19 -19.86
N GLY A 318 11.09 3.42 -21.18
CA GLY A 318 11.12 4.77 -21.78
C GLY A 318 9.90 5.62 -21.42
N ALA A 319 8.72 5.01 -21.33
CA ALA A 319 7.48 5.70 -20.93
C ALA A 319 7.39 5.99 -19.41
N ALA A 320 8.17 5.29 -18.57
CA ALA A 320 8.06 5.34 -17.11
C ALA A 320 9.17 6.20 -16.43
N GLY A 321 9.74 7.17 -17.16
CA GLY A 321 10.88 8.00 -16.78
C GLY A 321 10.70 8.88 -15.53
N SER A 322 10.55 8.26 -14.35
CA SER A 322 10.92 8.75 -13.02
C SER A 322 10.55 7.69 -11.98
N VAL A 323 11.30 6.59 -11.90
CA VAL A 323 11.17 5.64 -10.80
C VAL A 323 12.10 6.11 -9.67
N GLN A 324 11.53 6.83 -8.70
CA GLN A 324 12.18 7.02 -7.40
C GLN A 324 12.53 5.64 -6.83
N LEU A 325 13.73 5.49 -6.27
CA LEU A 325 14.10 4.36 -5.40
C LEU A 325 12.93 4.10 -4.45
N GLN A 326 12.14 3.06 -4.75
CA GLN A 326 11.00 2.70 -3.93
C GLN A 326 11.55 2.35 -2.54
N ARG A 327 11.02 3.06 -1.53
CA ARG A 327 11.13 2.66 -0.13
C ARG A 327 10.77 1.18 -0.04
N PRO A 328 11.38 0.41 0.90
CA PRO A 328 11.05 -1.01 1.06
C PRO A 328 9.53 -1.16 1.15
N ASP A 329 8.97 -1.76 0.10
CA ASP A 329 7.57 -2.09 -0.15
C ASP A 329 6.57 -1.56 0.89
N ILE A 330 6.25 -0.26 0.80
CA ILE A 330 4.96 0.23 1.29
C ILE A 330 3.96 -0.20 0.23
N LEU A 331 3.08 -1.12 0.60
CA LEU A 331 2.05 -1.74 -0.22
C LEU A 331 1.16 -0.67 -0.86
N PHE A 332 1.48 -0.23 -2.07
CA PHE A 332 0.58 0.57 -2.87
C PHE A 332 -0.61 -0.31 -3.27
N GLY A 333 -1.79 -0.01 -2.73
CA GLY A 333 -3.05 -0.52 -3.28
C GLY A 333 -3.25 0.01 -4.71
N PRO A 334 -4.00 -0.70 -5.57
CA PRO A 334 -4.29 -0.21 -6.92
C PRO A 334 -4.99 1.15 -6.86
N ALA A 335 -4.78 1.99 -7.88
CA ALA A 335 -5.57 3.20 -8.08
C ALA A 335 -7.06 2.81 -8.03
N GLN A 336 -7.83 3.48 -7.17
CA GLN A 336 -9.26 3.25 -7.09
C GLN A 336 -9.90 3.56 -8.46
N PRO A 337 -10.86 2.75 -8.93
CA PRO A 337 -11.58 3.04 -10.16
C PRO A 337 -12.31 4.39 -10.04
N PRO A 338 -12.57 5.09 -11.17
CA PRO A 338 -13.39 6.30 -11.16
C PRO A 338 -14.74 6.02 -10.50
N VAL A 339 -15.12 6.88 -9.55
CA VAL A 339 -16.46 6.83 -8.95
C VAL A 339 -17.44 7.33 -10.01
N ARG A 340 -18.40 6.47 -10.39
CA ARG A 340 -19.55 6.88 -11.22
C ARG A 340 -20.68 7.28 -10.28
N LEU A 341 -21.04 8.56 -10.29
CA LEU A 341 -22.23 9.04 -9.60
C LEU A 341 -23.38 9.04 -10.62
N SER A 342 -24.43 8.27 -10.35
CA SER A 342 -25.71 8.38 -11.08
C SER A 342 -26.62 9.28 -10.25
N LEU A 343 -26.82 10.51 -10.71
CA LEU A 343 -27.68 11.48 -10.03
C LEU A 343 -29.11 11.37 -10.56
N PRO A 344 -30.13 11.47 -9.69
CA PRO A 344 -31.51 11.63 -10.11
C PRO A 344 -31.68 12.79 -11.10
N ALA A 345 -32.59 12.66 -12.07
CA ALA A 345 -32.84 13.71 -13.08
C ALA A 345 -33.19 15.08 -12.45
N GLN A 346 -33.71 15.09 -11.22
CA GLN A 346 -34.10 16.29 -10.48
C GLN A 346 -32.91 17.02 -9.83
N THR A 347 -31.81 16.33 -9.51
CA THR A 347 -30.61 16.95 -8.91
C THR A 347 -29.61 17.44 -9.96
N TRP A 348 -29.75 16.99 -11.21
CA TRP A 348 -28.86 17.39 -12.30
C TRP A 348 -28.86 18.89 -12.59
N PRO A 349 -30.01 19.61 -12.66
CA PRO A 349 -30.02 21.06 -12.89
C PRO A 349 -29.27 21.83 -11.80
N LEU A 350 -29.42 21.44 -10.53
CA LEU A 350 -28.75 22.06 -9.39
C LEU A 350 -27.22 21.89 -9.45
N LEU A 351 -26.77 20.70 -9.85
CA LEU A 351 -25.34 20.42 -10.02
C LEU A 351 -24.75 21.19 -11.20
N VAL A 352 -25.48 21.26 -12.32
CA VAL A 352 -25.08 22.01 -13.52
C VAL A 352 -25.06 23.50 -13.24
N ASP A 353 -25.96 24.04 -12.41
CA ASP A 353 -25.93 25.45 -12.01
C ASP A 353 -24.73 25.75 -11.10
N ALA A 354 -24.46 24.89 -10.10
CA ALA A 354 -23.33 25.04 -9.20
C ALA A 354 -21.97 24.92 -9.93
N LEU A 355 -21.82 23.90 -10.79
CA LEU A 355 -20.60 23.73 -11.60
C LEU A 355 -20.55 24.71 -12.77
N GLY A 356 -21.69 25.21 -13.24
CA GLY A 356 -21.79 26.09 -14.39
C GLY A 356 -21.13 27.45 -14.16
N ALA A 357 -21.16 27.97 -12.94
CA ALA A 357 -20.40 29.16 -12.57
C ALA A 357 -18.87 28.93 -12.71
N VAL A 358 -18.38 27.79 -12.22
CA VAL A 358 -16.97 27.41 -12.28
C VAL A 358 -16.52 27.14 -13.73
N LEU A 359 -17.34 26.42 -14.49
CA LEU A 359 -17.04 26.01 -15.87
C LEU A 359 -17.11 27.18 -16.85
N ARG A 360 -18.04 28.13 -16.68
CA ARG A 360 -18.08 29.37 -17.47
C ARG A 360 -16.84 30.23 -17.23
N GLY A 361 -16.33 30.26 -15.99
CA GLY A 361 -15.05 30.87 -15.65
C GLY A 361 -13.84 30.23 -16.35
N GLN A 362 -13.98 29.00 -16.84
CA GLN A 362 -12.97 28.28 -17.64
C GLN A 362 -13.27 28.30 -19.16
N GLY A 363 -14.20 29.14 -19.61
CA GLY A 363 -14.51 29.32 -21.04
C GLY A 363 -15.47 28.28 -21.63
N VAL A 364 -16.12 27.45 -20.82
CA VAL A 364 -17.13 26.48 -21.29
C VAL A 364 -18.46 27.21 -21.51
N GLN A 365 -18.86 27.36 -22.77
CA GLN A 365 -20.07 28.12 -23.14
C GLN A 365 -21.35 27.25 -23.18
N ASN A 366 -21.22 25.94 -23.41
CA ASN A 366 -22.34 25.02 -23.53
C ASN A 366 -22.24 23.90 -22.49
N LEU A 367 -23.11 23.94 -21.48
CA LEU A 367 -23.23 22.85 -20.50
C LEU A 367 -24.16 21.76 -21.05
N PRO A 368 -23.86 20.47 -20.78
CA PRO A 368 -24.66 19.37 -21.31
C PRO A 368 -26.09 19.37 -20.76
N THR A 369 -27.03 18.95 -21.61
CA THR A 369 -28.45 18.72 -21.30
C THR A 369 -28.68 17.71 -20.16
N PRO A 370 -29.87 17.70 -19.52
CA PRO A 370 -30.16 17.01 -18.24
C PRO A 370 -30.07 15.47 -18.18
N ALA A 371 -29.46 14.81 -19.16
CA ALA A 371 -29.38 13.35 -19.25
C ALA A 371 -27.94 12.81 -19.39
N GLY A 372 -26.93 13.62 -19.04
CA GLY A 372 -25.51 13.23 -19.12
C GLY A 372 -24.98 12.44 -17.92
N THR A 373 -23.74 11.96 -18.02
CA THR A 373 -22.99 11.34 -16.90
C THR A 373 -21.80 12.21 -16.51
N LEU A 374 -21.68 12.57 -15.23
CA LEU A 374 -20.46 13.19 -14.68
C LEU A 374 -19.53 12.11 -14.12
N ARG A 375 -18.26 12.13 -14.50
CA ARG A 375 -17.21 11.29 -13.90
C ARG A 375 -16.22 12.16 -13.14
N LEU A 376 -15.94 11.74 -11.90
CA LEU A 376 -14.90 12.33 -11.07
C LEU A 376 -13.66 11.44 -11.13
N LEU A 377 -12.54 12.03 -11.56
CA LEU A 377 -11.25 11.37 -11.70
C LEU A 377 -10.27 12.00 -10.73
N ARG A 378 -9.80 11.23 -9.74
CA ARG A 378 -8.74 11.71 -8.86
C ARG A 378 -7.42 11.78 -9.64
N ARG A 379 -6.89 12.98 -9.86
CA ARG A 379 -5.59 13.20 -10.52
C ARG A 379 -4.53 13.66 -9.52
N ARG A 380 -3.25 13.56 -9.89
CA ARG A 380 -2.10 13.96 -9.07
C ARG A 380 -2.16 15.42 -8.57
N HIS A 381 -2.86 16.28 -9.31
CA HIS A 381 -2.91 17.73 -9.06
C HIS A 381 -4.31 18.27 -8.71
N GLY A 382 -5.32 17.42 -8.51
CA GLY A 382 -6.70 17.84 -8.20
C GLY A 382 -7.76 16.80 -8.55
N VAL A 383 -9.02 17.20 -8.52
CA VAL A 383 -10.14 16.39 -9.01
C VAL A 383 -10.38 16.77 -10.48
N GLY A 384 -10.15 15.82 -11.37
CA GLY A 384 -10.56 15.95 -12.77
C GLY A 384 -12.04 15.65 -12.91
N ILE A 385 -12.74 16.44 -13.71
CA ILE A 385 -14.13 16.21 -14.09
C ILE A 385 -14.16 15.81 -15.56
N SER A 386 -14.98 14.83 -15.93
CA SER A 386 -15.38 14.62 -17.31
C SER A 386 -16.89 14.51 -17.43
N LEU A 387 -17.45 15.27 -18.36
CA LEU A 387 -18.87 15.30 -18.67
C LEU A 387 -19.10 14.45 -19.91
N HIS A 388 -20.04 13.53 -19.83
CA HIS A 388 -20.46 12.69 -20.94
C HIS A 388 -21.92 12.96 -21.27
N ASP A 389 -22.28 12.93 -22.55
CA ASP A 389 -23.66 13.01 -22.99
C ASP A 389 -24.43 11.69 -22.71
N PRO A 390 -25.74 11.59 -23.00
CA PRO A 390 -26.52 10.37 -22.77
C PRO A 390 -26.05 9.16 -23.59
N ARG A 391 -25.28 9.39 -24.67
CA ARG A 391 -24.68 8.34 -25.51
C ARG A 391 -23.32 7.88 -24.97
N GLY A 392 -22.81 8.55 -23.93
CA GLY A 392 -21.53 8.27 -23.29
C GLY A 392 -20.35 9.00 -23.94
N GLU A 393 -20.58 9.86 -24.92
CA GLU A 393 -19.51 10.62 -25.59
C GLU A 393 -19.03 11.75 -24.67
N MET A 394 -17.71 11.89 -24.54
CA MET A 394 -17.09 12.89 -23.67
C MET A 394 -17.22 14.28 -24.30
N GLN A 395 -18.03 15.13 -23.68
CA GLN A 395 -18.27 16.50 -24.14
C GLN A 395 -17.25 17.48 -23.56
N HIS A 396 -16.73 17.21 -22.36
CA HIS A 396 -15.74 18.07 -21.70
C HIS A 396 -14.88 17.29 -20.71
N SER A 397 -13.61 17.71 -20.56
CA SER A 397 -12.74 17.27 -19.46
C SER A 397 -11.91 18.44 -18.95
N GLY A 398 -11.86 18.60 -17.62
CA GLY A 398 -11.16 19.69 -16.96
C GLY A 398 -10.67 19.31 -15.56
N LEU A 399 -9.91 20.20 -14.94
CA LEU A 399 -9.51 20.10 -13.53
C LEU A 399 -10.35 21.10 -12.72
N LEU A 400 -10.94 20.64 -11.62
CA LEU A 400 -11.51 21.55 -10.64
C LEU A 400 -10.38 22.39 -10.02
N PRO A 401 -10.49 23.72 -9.98
CA PRO A 401 -9.48 24.59 -9.39
C PRO A 401 -9.33 24.26 -7.89
N ARG A 402 -8.13 24.51 -7.35
CA ARG A 402 -7.88 24.38 -5.90
C ARG A 402 -8.62 25.49 -5.15
N ALA A 403 -9.81 25.15 -4.66
CA ALA A 403 -10.64 25.76 -3.63
C ALA A 403 -10.54 27.28 -3.41
N ASP A 404 -11.54 28.01 -3.89
CA ASP A 404 -12.23 29.00 -3.06
C ASP A 404 -13.36 28.31 -2.26
N ALA A 405 -13.98 29.04 -1.31
CA ALA A 405 -15.00 28.51 -0.42
C ALA A 405 -16.23 27.94 -1.15
N ALA A 406 -16.58 28.48 -2.32
CA ALA A 406 -17.69 27.99 -3.14
C ALA A 406 -17.39 26.60 -3.74
N THR A 407 -16.15 26.38 -4.18
CA THR A 407 -15.70 25.10 -4.73
C THR A 407 -15.60 24.01 -3.63
N ALA A 408 -15.32 24.41 -2.39
CA ALA A 408 -15.30 23.49 -1.24
C ALA A 408 -16.72 22.99 -0.89
N VAL A 409 -17.70 23.89 -0.84
CA VAL A 409 -19.11 23.53 -0.57
C VAL A 409 -19.66 22.60 -1.66
N ALA A 410 -19.33 22.83 -2.93
CA ALA A 410 -19.75 21.95 -4.02
C ALA A 410 -19.06 20.58 -3.97
N CYS A 411 -17.81 20.50 -3.50
CA CYS A 411 -17.10 19.23 -3.29
C CYS A 411 -17.57 18.46 -2.06
N ASP A 412 -18.04 19.13 -1.01
CA ASP A 412 -18.57 18.48 0.21
C ASP A 412 -20.02 17.99 0.03
N ALA A 413 -20.78 18.61 -0.88
CA ALA A 413 -22.14 18.18 -1.22
C ALA A 413 -22.19 17.02 -2.25
N LEU A 414 -21.07 16.75 -2.94
CA LEU A 414 -20.88 15.69 -3.94
C LEU A 414 -20.21 14.46 -3.31
#